data_AF-A0A956Y0H5-F1
#
_entry.id   AF-A0A956Y0H5-F1
#
_cell.length_a   1.000
_cell.length_b   1.000
_cell.length_c   1.000
_cell.angle_alpha   90.00
_cell.angle_beta   90.00
_cell.angle_gamma   90.00
#
_symmetry.space_group_name_H-M   'P 1'
#
loop_
_entity.id
_entity.type
_entity.pdbx_description
1 polymer ?
#
loop_
_entity_poly.entity_id
_entity_poly.type
_entity_poly.pdbx_seq_one_letter_code
_entity_poly.pdbx_strand_id
1 'polypeptide(L)'
;LIEVHFEGAVGVHTFDISKRLMDFGFHPPTNYFPLIVPEALLIEPTETETKDDLDEFIEAMKQIAQEARTDPDLLHNAPHTAPVKRLDEVKAAKDLILCCAPALPDAGD
;
A
#
# COMPACT_ATOMS: atom_id res chain seq x y z
N LEU A 1 -14.55 1.63 8.11
CA LEU A 1 -14.54 1.07 6.74
C LEU A 1 -14.76 2.20 5.75
N ILE A 2 -13.86 2.34 4.78
CA ILE A 2 -13.93 3.34 3.71
C ILE A 2 -13.84 2.61 2.38
N GLU A 3 -14.72 2.95 1.44
CA GLU A 3 -14.54 2.60 0.02
C GLU A 3 -13.59 3.61 -0.60
N VAL A 4 -12.45 3.15 -1.10
CA VAL A 4 -11.47 4.03 -1.75
C VAL A 4 -11.97 4.36 -3.15
N HIS A 5 -12.58 5.53 -3.28
CA HIS A 5 -12.95 6.13 -4.54
C HIS A 5 -12.72 7.64 -4.49
N PHE A 6 -11.63 8.11 -5.11
CA PHE A 6 -11.34 9.53 -5.21
C PHE A 6 -11.82 10.05 -6.57
N GLU A 7 -12.87 10.87 -6.55
CA GLU A 7 -13.32 11.58 -7.74
C GLU A 7 -12.15 12.39 -8.34
N GLY A 8 -11.89 12.16 -9.63
CA GLY A 8 -10.77 12.76 -10.37
C GLY A 8 -9.44 12.00 -10.33
N ALA A 9 -9.34 10.87 -9.60
CA ALA A 9 -8.13 10.04 -9.52
C ALA A 9 -8.38 8.63 -10.06
N VAL A 10 -8.64 8.53 -11.37
CA VAL A 10 -8.89 7.25 -12.04
C VAL A 10 -7.62 6.40 -12.06
N GLY A 11 -7.73 5.13 -11.66
CA GLY A 11 -6.61 4.17 -11.71
C GLY A 11 -5.81 4.06 -10.41
N VAL A 12 -6.11 4.87 -9.39
CA VAL A 12 -5.54 4.71 -8.05
C VAL A 12 -6.35 3.68 -7.28
N HIS A 13 -5.68 2.65 -6.77
CA HIS A 13 -6.29 1.56 -6.02
C HIS A 13 -5.99 1.65 -4.52
N THR A 14 -6.75 0.91 -3.69
CA THR A 14 -6.49 0.80 -2.24
C THR A 14 -5.05 0.42 -1.96
N PHE A 15 -4.48 -0.50 -2.75
CA PHE A 15 -3.10 -0.91 -2.59
C PHE A 15 -2.11 0.24 -2.75
N ASP A 16 -2.37 1.19 -3.65
CA ASP A 16 -1.51 2.35 -3.87
C ASP A 16 -1.55 3.32 -2.68
N ILE A 17 -2.74 3.58 -2.13
CA ILE A 17 -2.90 4.35 -0.89
C ILE A 17 -2.16 3.69 0.26
N SER A 18 -2.29 2.37 0.38
CA SER A 18 -1.60 1.60 1.42
C SER A 18 -0.09 1.66 1.28
N LYS A 19 0.46 1.56 0.07
CA LYS A 19 1.90 1.78 -0.12
C LYS A 19 2.32 3.21 0.17
N ARG A 20 1.48 4.19 -0.16
CA ARG A 20 1.78 5.59 0.11
C ARG A 20 1.76 5.92 1.59
N LEU A 21 0.84 5.35 2.38
CA LEU A 21 0.80 5.50 3.85
C LEU A 21 2.11 5.08 4.52
N MET A 22 2.80 4.08 3.97
CA MET A 22 4.10 3.65 4.48
C MET A 22 5.16 4.77 4.40
N ASP A 23 5.07 5.65 3.40
CA ASP A 23 6.01 6.78 3.28
C ASP A 23 5.79 7.84 4.37
N PHE A 24 4.57 7.90 4.93
CA PHE A 24 4.22 8.74 6.07
C PHE A 24 4.51 8.07 7.42
N GLY A 25 5.10 6.86 7.42
CA GLY A 25 5.43 6.12 8.64
C GLY A 25 4.26 5.33 9.23
N PHE A 26 3.10 5.27 8.56
CA PHE A 26 1.96 4.50 9.01
C PHE A 26 2.00 3.06 8.48
N HIS A 27 1.68 2.11 9.34
CA HIS A 27 1.31 0.77 8.86
C HIS A 27 -0.05 0.86 8.16
N PRO A 28 -0.19 0.30 6.95
CA PRO A 28 -1.46 0.37 6.24
C PRO A 28 -2.58 -0.39 6.97
N PRO A 29 -3.81 0.11 6.96
CA PRO A 29 -4.97 -0.63 7.47
C PRO A 29 -5.26 -1.92 6.67
N THR A 30 -6.30 -2.65 7.06
CA THR A 30 -6.70 -3.86 6.34
C THR A 30 -7.25 -3.50 4.96
N ASN A 31 -6.60 -4.01 3.91
CA ASN A 31 -7.01 -3.83 2.52
C ASN A 31 -8.03 -4.89 2.08
N TYR A 32 -8.93 -4.52 1.17
CA TYR A 32 -9.82 -5.42 0.45
C TYR A 32 -10.73 -6.28 1.34
N PHE A 33 -11.04 -5.82 2.54
CA PHE A 33 -11.99 -6.48 3.44
C PHE A 33 -12.92 -5.44 4.10
N PRO A 34 -14.23 -5.72 4.22
CA PRO A 34 -14.93 -6.91 3.73
C PRO A 34 -15.08 -6.93 2.20
N LEU A 35 -15.15 -8.13 1.62
CA LEU A 35 -15.16 -8.34 0.15
C LEU A 35 -16.38 -7.73 -0.58
N ILE A 36 -17.43 -7.34 0.15
CA ILE A 36 -18.63 -6.72 -0.40
C ILE A 36 -18.46 -5.23 -0.71
N VAL A 37 -17.34 -4.62 -0.30
CA VAL A 37 -17.00 -3.23 -0.59
C VAL A 37 -15.78 -3.24 -1.53
N PRO A 38 -15.93 -2.80 -2.79
CA PRO A 38 -14.80 -2.64 -3.71
C PRO A 38 -13.77 -1.68 -3.13
N GLU A 39 -12.48 -1.90 -3.40
CA GLU A 39 -11.41 -1.01 -2.95
C GLU A 39 -11.51 -0.64 -1.43
N ALA A 40 -11.93 -1.61 -0.61
CA ALA A 40 -12.14 -1.41 0.81
C ALA A 40 -10.84 -1.15 1.58
N LEU A 41 -10.85 -0.10 2.41
CA LEU A 41 -9.87 0.15 3.45
C LEU A 41 -10.56 0.11 4.82
N LEU A 42 -10.30 -0.93 5.61
CA LEU A 42 -10.84 -1.08 6.96
C LEU A 42 -9.84 -0.54 7.97
N ILE A 43 -10.14 0.67 8.45
CA ILE A 43 -9.42 1.39 9.50
C ILE A 43 -10.08 1.10 10.84
N GLU A 44 -9.26 0.65 11.80
CA GLU A 44 -9.64 0.40 13.19
C GLU A 44 -8.59 1.06 14.10
N PRO A 45 -8.85 2.28 14.60
CA PRO A 45 -8.05 2.82 15.69
C PRO A 45 -8.49 2.13 16.99
N THR A 46 -7.56 1.48 17.68
CA THR A 46 -7.81 0.91 19.02
C THR A 46 -7.97 2.04 20.03
N GLU A 47 -8.49 1.73 21.21
CA GLU A 47 -8.74 2.70 22.28
C GLU A 47 -7.47 3.33 22.88
N THR A 48 -6.30 2.78 22.54
CA THR A 48 -5.00 3.22 23.03
C THR A 48 -4.39 4.36 22.23
N GLU A 49 -4.85 4.58 21.00
CA GLU A 49 -4.34 5.64 20.13
C GLU A 49 -4.77 7.00 20.65
N THR A 50 -3.86 7.97 20.62
CA THR A 50 -4.18 9.32 21.08
C THR A 50 -4.92 10.09 19.99
N LYS A 51 -5.63 11.16 20.39
CA LYS A 51 -6.28 12.04 19.41
C LYS A 51 -5.27 12.61 18.40
N ASP A 52 -4.06 12.92 18.87
CA ASP A 52 -3.03 13.52 18.03
C ASP A 52 -2.55 12.51 16.97
N ASP A 53 -2.38 11.24 17.32
CA ASP A 53 -2.05 10.17 16.36
C ASP A 53 -3.13 10.01 15.27
N LEU A 54 -4.40 10.11 15.67
CA LEU A 54 -5.53 10.04 14.74
C LEU A 54 -5.57 11.25 13.80
N ASP A 55 -5.27 12.45 14.31
CA ASP A 55 -5.20 13.66 13.51
C ASP A 55 -4.05 13.56 12.49
N GLU A 56 -2.87 13.07 12.89
CA GLU A 56 -1.75 12.84 11.97
C GLU A 56 -2.10 11.84 10.86
N PHE A 57 -2.78 10.73 11.20
CA PHE A 57 -3.28 9.77 10.22
C PHE A 57 -4.28 10.40 9.24
N ILE A 58 -5.20 11.23 9.73
CA ILE A 58 -6.17 11.94 8.91
C ILE A 58 -5.48 12.91 7.95
N GLU A 59 -4.47 13.65 8.41
CA GLU A 59 -3.71 14.57 7.56
C GLU A 59 -2.93 13.83 6.48
N ALA A 60 -2.30 12.69 6.81
CA ALA A 60 -1.67 11.82 5.82
C ALA A 60 -2.69 11.35 4.77
N MET A 61 -3.87 10.88 5.18
CA MET A 61 -4.92 10.44 4.26
C MET A 61 -5.44 11.58 3.35
N LYS A 62 -5.58 12.80 3.87
CA LYS A 62 -5.96 13.98 3.07
C LYS A 62 -4.90 14.31 2.03
N GLN A 63 -3.62 14.29 2.43
CA GLN A 63 -2.51 14.53 1.52
C GLN A 63 -2.47 13.47 0.41
N ILE A 64 -2.62 12.19 0.75
CA ILE A 64 -2.68 11.10 -0.22
C ILE A 64 -3.85 11.28 -1.19
N ALA A 65 -5.02 11.70 -0.70
CA ALA A 65 -6.16 11.97 -1.56
C ALA A 65 -5.90 13.15 -2.52
N GLN A 66 -5.15 14.16 -2.10
CA GLN A 66 -4.72 15.25 -2.97
C GLN A 66 -3.71 14.76 -4.01
N GLU A 67 -2.68 14.05 -3.58
CA GLU A 67 -1.64 13.48 -4.44
C GLU A 67 -2.24 12.53 -5.48
N ALA A 68 -3.22 11.70 -5.12
CA ALA A 68 -3.93 10.83 -6.06
C ALA A 68 -4.56 11.59 -7.24
N ARG A 69 -5.01 12.84 -7.02
CA ARG A 69 -5.65 13.67 -8.05
C ARG A 69 -4.65 14.47 -8.87
N THR A 70 -3.56 14.90 -8.26
CA THR A 70 -2.60 15.82 -8.89
C THR A 70 -1.38 15.10 -9.48
N ASP A 71 -0.96 14.00 -8.87
CA ASP A 71 0.25 13.23 -9.21
C ASP A 71 0.09 11.76 -8.78
N PRO A 72 -0.75 10.98 -9.48
CA PRO A 72 -1.00 9.58 -9.13
C PRO A 72 0.24 8.69 -9.25
N ASP A 73 1.24 9.09 -10.04
CA ASP A 73 2.49 8.35 -10.18
C ASP A 73 3.27 8.26 -8.86
N LEU A 74 3.11 9.24 -7.96
CA LEU A 74 3.69 9.16 -6.61
C LEU A 74 3.16 7.95 -5.84
N LEU A 75 1.86 7.64 -5.97
CA LEU A 75 1.21 6.53 -5.29
C LEU A 75 1.57 5.19 -5.94
N HIS A 76 1.58 5.13 -7.28
CA HIS A 76 1.95 3.92 -8.02
C HIS A 76 3.40 3.49 -7.77
N ASN A 77 4.31 4.46 -7.59
CA ASN A 77 5.72 4.19 -7.33
C ASN A 77 6.06 4.04 -5.84
N ALA A 78 5.10 4.29 -4.94
CA ALA A 78 5.29 4.08 -3.49
C ALA A 78 5.50 2.58 -3.16
N PRO A 79 6.25 2.24 -2.10
CA PRO A 79 6.89 3.15 -1.15
C PRO A 79 8.25 3.66 -1.64
N HIS A 80 8.60 4.88 -1.24
CA HIS A 80 9.84 5.58 -1.56
C HIS A 80 10.87 5.55 -0.44
N THR A 81 10.43 5.50 0.82
CA THR A 81 11.34 5.56 2.00
C THR A 81 11.61 4.19 2.62
N ALA A 82 10.83 3.17 2.26
CA ALA A 82 11.01 1.81 2.75
C ALA A 82 12.33 1.19 2.24
N PRO A 83 12.96 0.29 3.01
CA PRO A 83 14.22 -0.36 2.63
C PRO A 83 14.11 -1.20 1.35
N VAL A 84 12.88 -1.64 1.03
CA VAL A 84 12.54 -2.37 -0.20
C VAL A 84 11.31 -1.73 -0.84
N LYS A 85 11.29 -1.72 -2.18
CA LYS A 85 10.16 -1.24 -2.98
C LYS A 85 9.09 -2.33 -3.13
N ARG A 86 8.10 -2.08 -3.99
CA ARG A 86 7.13 -3.11 -4.40
C ARG A 86 7.85 -4.35 -4.92
N LEU A 87 7.47 -5.50 -4.38
CA LEU A 87 7.99 -6.79 -4.78
C LEU A 87 7.25 -7.26 -6.04
N ASP A 88 7.95 -8.02 -6.87
CA ASP A 88 7.34 -8.69 -8.02
C ASP A 88 6.62 -9.95 -7.54
N GLU A 89 5.36 -9.79 -7.15
CA GLU A 89 4.52 -10.87 -6.66
C GLU A 89 4.25 -11.92 -7.75
N VAL A 90 4.19 -11.50 -9.03
CA VAL A 90 3.96 -12.42 -10.16
C VAL A 90 5.18 -13.33 -10.33
N LYS A 91 6.38 -12.76 -10.32
CA LYS A 91 7.61 -13.55 -10.36
C LYS A 91 7.74 -14.43 -9.14
N ALA A 92 7.50 -13.91 -7.94
CA ALA A 92 7.58 -14.71 -6.72
C ALA A 92 6.60 -15.90 -6.71
N ALA A 93 5.41 -15.74 -7.30
CA ALA A 93 4.42 -16.81 -7.43
C ALA A 93 4.78 -17.84 -8.52
N LYS A 94 5.49 -17.44 -9.58
CA LYS A 94 5.90 -18.32 -10.70
C LYS A 94 7.24 -19.02 -10.44
N ASP A 95 8.21 -18.29 -9.90
CA ASP A 95 9.59 -18.71 -9.67
C ASP A 95 9.87 -18.77 -8.16
N LEU A 96 9.30 -19.78 -7.50
CA LEU A 96 9.32 -19.92 -6.04
C LEU A 96 10.73 -20.25 -5.51
N ILE A 97 11.41 -19.24 -4.94
CA ILE A 97 12.68 -19.41 -4.20
C ILE A 97 12.36 -19.51 -2.70
N LEU A 98 12.27 -20.74 -2.20
CA LEU A 98 11.82 -21.02 -0.82
C LEU A 98 12.98 -21.27 0.18
N CYS A 99 14.20 -21.44 -0.31
CA CYS A 99 15.38 -21.69 0.51
C CYS A 99 16.48 -20.68 0.19
N CYS A 100 17.27 -20.30 1.19
CA CYS A 100 18.39 -19.37 1.07
C CYS A 100 19.66 -19.99 0.45
N ALA A 101 19.55 -21.18 -0.17
CA ALA A 101 20.68 -21.80 -0.83
C ALA A 101 21.14 -20.90 -1.99
N PRO A 102 22.46 -20.72 -2.19
CA PRO A 102 22.97 -19.91 -3.30
C PRO A 102 22.37 -20.45 -4.60
N ALA A 103 21.88 -19.54 -5.45
CA ALA A 103 21.38 -19.91 -6.78
C ALA A 103 22.42 -20.81 -7.45
N LEU A 104 22.04 -22.06 -7.72
CA LEU A 104 22.87 -22.93 -8.53
C LEU A 104 23.01 -22.25 -9.90
N PRO A 105 24.22 -22.18 -10.48
CA PRO A 105 24.42 -21.53 -11.77
C PRO A 105 23.46 -22.14 -12.79
N ASP A 106 22.84 -21.29 -13.60
CA ASP A 106 21.89 -21.70 -14.64
C ASP A 106 22.50 -22.87 -15.43
N ALA A 107 21.85 -24.03 -15.35
CA ALA A 107 22.16 -25.17 -16.19
C ALA A 107 21.68 -24.84 -17.60
N GLY A 108 22.47 -24.04 -18.31
CA GLY A 108 22.33 -23.86 -19.74
C GLY A 108 22.59 -25.17 -20.47
N ASP A 109 21.65 -25.55 -21.31
CA ASP A 109 21.86 -26.19 -22.61
C ASP A 109 20.95 -25.48 -23.63
#